data_AF-A0A9W3B054-F1
#
_entry.id   AF-A0A9W3B054-F1
#
_cell.length_a   1.000
_cell.length_b   1.000
_cell.length_c   1.000
_cell.angle_alpha   90.00
_cell.angle_beta   90.00
_cell.angle_gamma   90.00
#
_symmetry.space_group_name_H-M   'P 1'
#
loop_
_entity.id
_entity.type
_entity.pdbx_description
1 polymer ?
#
loop_
_entity_poly.entity_id
_entity_poly.type
_entity_poly.pdbx_seq_one_letter_code
_entity_poly.pdbx_strand_id
1 'polypeptide(L)'
;MELHTILMILLPVAVLGQVDLNALARDTFYKMDVSQDGLVTRIELAGYFNRMDQNGDAKISKHEYTDYITDIYGHSPDLNHYVHTIYDNLDYNNDHHVDQLDYNRNFDRADTNFDDFVDEDEFNRLFMALAQ
;
A
#
# COMPACT_ATOMS: atom_id res chain seq x y z
N MET A 1 14.06 13.01 12.88
CA MET A 1 14.22 12.33 11.58
C MET A 1 14.35 10.85 11.86
N GLU A 2 13.51 9.93 11.42
CA GLU A 2 12.13 9.89 10.95
C GLU A 2 11.72 8.45 11.27
N LEU A 3 10.63 8.22 12.00
CA LEU A 3 10.23 6.85 12.41
C LEU A 3 8.81 6.49 11.99
N HIS A 4 8.14 7.34 11.21
CA HIS A 4 6.72 7.15 10.84
C HIS A 4 6.52 6.83 9.36
N THR A 5 7.61 6.66 8.64
CA THR A 5 7.65 6.58 7.18
C THR A 5 7.49 5.14 6.64
N ILE A 6 7.32 4.18 7.54
CA ILE A 6 7.75 2.79 7.34
C ILE A 6 6.55 1.86 7.45
N LEU A 7 5.44 2.11 6.76
CA LEU A 7 4.33 1.15 6.77
C LEU A 7 3.40 1.25 5.56
N MET A 8 4.01 1.50 4.40
CA MET A 8 3.36 1.55 3.10
C MET A 8 4.35 0.86 2.19
N ILE A 9 4.09 -0.30 1.62
CA ILE A 9 3.00 -0.47 0.68
C ILE A 9 2.11 -1.63 1.13
N LEU A 10 0.86 -1.27 1.41
CA LEU A 10 -0.31 -2.12 1.19
C LEU A 10 -0.48 -3.40 2.01
N LEU A 11 0.20 -3.63 3.12
CA LEU A 11 0.17 -4.95 3.77
C LEU A 11 -0.08 -4.84 5.28
N PRO A 12 -0.40 -5.93 6.01
CA PRO A 12 -0.90 -7.26 5.59
C PRO A 12 -1.76 -8.04 6.66
N VAL A 13 -2.15 -9.27 6.31
CA VAL A 13 -2.36 -10.43 7.21
C VAL A 13 -3.67 -10.48 8.02
N ALA A 14 -4.73 -11.00 7.40
CA ALA A 14 -5.84 -11.65 8.13
C ALA A 14 -5.40 -12.97 8.84
N VAL A 15 -4.14 -13.38 8.74
CA VAL A 15 -3.64 -14.65 9.30
C VAL A 15 -2.72 -14.41 10.48
N LEU A 16 -3.31 -13.84 11.53
CA LEU A 16 -3.20 -14.37 12.90
C LEU A 16 -4.57 -14.21 13.61
N GLY A 17 -5.68 -14.38 12.90
CA GLY A 17 -6.99 -14.70 13.49
C GLY A 17 -7.68 -13.69 14.43
N GLN A 18 -7.14 -12.48 14.67
CA GLN A 18 -7.74 -11.47 15.58
C GLN A 18 -7.43 -10.00 15.22
N VAL A 19 -7.10 -9.67 13.97
CA VAL A 19 -6.84 -8.27 13.60
C VAL A 19 -8.15 -7.58 13.19
N ASP A 20 -8.46 -6.46 13.83
CA ASP A 20 -9.56 -5.58 13.41
C ASP A 20 -9.14 -4.88 12.11
N LEU A 21 -9.74 -5.32 10.99
CA LEU A 21 -9.46 -4.78 9.66
C LEU A 21 -9.76 -3.28 9.56
N ASN A 22 -10.72 -2.75 10.33
CA ASN A 22 -11.00 -1.31 10.33
C ASN A 22 -9.89 -0.54 11.03
N ALA A 23 -9.41 -1.08 12.16
CA ALA A 23 -8.29 -0.47 12.88
C ALA A 23 -7.00 -0.47 12.03
N LEU A 24 -6.76 -1.56 11.29
CA LEU A 24 -5.64 -1.67 10.37
C LEU A 24 -5.75 -0.73 9.17
N ALA A 25 -6.94 -0.66 8.56
CA ALA A 25 -7.20 0.24 7.45
C ALA A 25 -7.00 1.71 7.87
N ARG A 26 -7.56 2.11 9.01
CA ARG A 26 -7.38 3.46 9.57
C ARG A 26 -5.92 3.78 9.92
N ASP A 27 -5.20 2.86 10.55
CA ASP A 27 -3.77 3.04 10.84
C ASP A 27 -2.94 3.19 9.55
N THR A 28 -3.32 2.47 8.50
CA THR A 28 -2.67 2.57 7.18
C THR A 28 -2.99 3.92 6.53
N PHE A 29 -4.25 4.35 6.56
CA PHE A 29 -4.68 5.64 6.04
C PHE A 29 -3.92 6.81 6.67
N TYR A 30 -3.86 6.88 8.01
CA TYR A 30 -3.16 7.97 8.70
C TYR A 30 -1.65 8.00 8.47
N LYS A 31 -1.06 6.89 8.02
CA LYS A 31 0.34 6.88 7.62
C LYS A 31 0.49 7.36 6.18
N MET A 32 -0.48 7.05 5.31
CA MET A 32 -0.50 7.52 3.91
C MET A 32 -0.79 9.01 3.79
N ASP A 33 -1.67 9.53 4.64
CA ASP A 33 -1.96 10.96 4.81
C ASP A 33 -0.81 11.65 5.57
N VAL A 34 0.29 11.89 4.85
CA VAL A 34 1.51 12.52 5.38
C VAL A 34 1.22 13.95 5.80
N SER A 35 0.38 14.64 5.04
CA SER A 35 0.01 16.02 5.30
C SER A 35 -0.92 16.18 6.51
N GLN A 36 -1.58 15.09 6.92
CA GLN A 36 -2.56 15.03 8.01
C GLN A 36 -3.77 15.91 7.76
N ASP A 37 -4.18 16.06 6.49
CA ASP A 37 -5.33 16.86 6.07
C ASP A 37 -6.60 16.01 5.88
N GLY A 38 -6.50 14.70 6.10
CA GLY A 38 -7.58 13.76 5.93
C GLY A 38 -7.77 13.31 4.48
N LEU A 39 -6.82 13.58 3.60
CA LEU A 39 -6.85 13.21 2.19
C LEU A 39 -5.53 12.57 1.78
N VAL A 40 -5.59 11.47 1.04
CA VAL A 40 -4.42 10.90 0.38
C VAL A 40 -4.36 11.40 -1.06
N THR A 41 -3.24 12.01 -1.41
CA THR A 41 -2.99 12.55 -2.76
C THR A 41 -2.05 11.66 -3.58
N ARG A 42 -2.08 11.81 -4.90
CA ARG A 42 -1.11 11.16 -5.81
C ARG A 42 0.35 11.55 -5.50
N ILE A 43 0.58 12.74 -4.96
CA ILE A 43 1.92 13.22 -4.59
C ILE A 43 2.45 12.43 -3.38
N GLU A 44 1.62 12.20 -2.37
CA GLU A 44 2.00 11.40 -1.20
C GLU A 44 2.29 9.96 -1.60
N LEU A 45 1.47 9.37 -2.47
CA LEU A 45 1.73 8.05 -3.05
C LEU A 45 3.07 7.98 -3.80
N ALA A 46 3.38 8.97 -4.63
CA ALA A 46 4.67 9.05 -5.31
C ALA A 46 5.85 9.16 -4.34
N GLY A 47 5.65 9.85 -3.21
CA GLY A 47 6.64 9.91 -2.12
C GLY A 47 6.93 8.53 -1.51
N TYR A 48 5.91 7.68 -1.38
CA TYR A 48 6.09 6.30 -0.94
C TYR A 48 6.80 5.44 -1.97
N PHE A 49 6.36 5.53 -3.23
CA PHE A 49 6.98 4.83 -4.35
C PHE A 49 8.51 4.99 -4.37
N ASN A 50 8.97 6.24 -4.32
CA ASN A 50 10.39 6.56 -4.35
C ASN A 50 11.19 6.00 -3.16
N ARG A 51 10.53 5.64 -2.05
CA ARG A 51 11.19 5.03 -0.89
C ARG A 51 11.35 3.51 -1.03
N MET A 52 10.55 2.87 -1.88
CA MET A 52 10.58 1.43 -2.13
C MET A 52 11.32 1.04 -3.40
N ASP A 53 11.37 1.91 -4.40
CA ASP A 53 12.25 1.77 -5.56
C ASP A 53 13.71 1.95 -5.13
N GLN A 54 14.32 0.86 -4.65
CA GLN A 54 15.70 0.88 -4.12
C GLN A 54 16.72 1.00 -5.23
N ASN A 55 16.42 0.44 -6.41
CA ASN A 55 17.34 0.37 -7.52
C ASN A 55 17.26 1.62 -8.44
N GLY A 56 16.17 2.39 -8.35
CA GLY A 56 15.96 3.65 -9.06
C GLY A 56 15.51 3.49 -10.51
N ASP A 57 14.90 2.37 -10.88
CA ASP A 57 14.41 2.10 -12.24
C ASP A 57 12.98 2.60 -12.49
N ALA A 58 12.40 3.32 -11.53
CA ALA A 58 11.02 3.78 -11.53
C ALA A 58 10.01 2.63 -11.62
N LYS A 59 10.39 1.45 -11.11
CA LYS A 59 9.52 0.31 -10.89
C LYS A 59 9.76 -0.28 -9.50
N ILE A 60 8.74 -0.89 -8.91
CA ILE A 60 8.93 -1.72 -7.72
C ILE A 60 8.79 -3.16 -8.14
N SER A 61 9.88 -3.90 -8.02
CA SER A 61 9.87 -5.34 -8.17
C SER A 61 9.27 -6.04 -6.96
N LYS A 62 8.82 -7.29 -7.15
CA LYS A 62 8.33 -8.14 -6.06
C LYS A 62 9.37 -8.33 -4.95
N HIS A 63 10.64 -8.33 -5.32
CA HIS A 63 11.75 -8.43 -4.37
C HIS A 63 11.88 -7.16 -3.53
N GLU A 64 11.94 -5.98 -4.16
CA GLU A 64 12.01 -4.70 -3.44
C GLU A 64 10.82 -4.50 -2.52
N TYR A 65 9.64 -4.89 -3.00
CA TYR A 65 8.43 -4.89 -2.19
C TYR A 65 8.53 -5.83 -0.99
N THR A 66 8.99 -7.06 -1.20
CA THR A 66 9.12 -8.05 -0.12
C THR A 66 10.18 -7.66 0.90
N ASP A 67 11.32 -7.18 0.44
CA ASP A 67 12.42 -6.72 1.29
C ASP A 67 11.97 -5.52 2.12
N TYR A 68 11.30 -4.56 1.50
CA TYR A 68 10.76 -3.41 2.22
C TYR A 68 9.78 -3.85 3.31
N ILE A 69 8.86 -4.77 3.03
CA ILE A 69 7.87 -5.20 4.04
C ILE A 69 8.50 -6.07 5.13
N THR A 70 9.39 -6.98 4.79
CA THR A 70 10.05 -7.86 5.76
C THR A 70 11.04 -7.13 6.67
N ASP A 71 11.63 -6.01 6.22
CA ASP A 71 12.43 -5.11 7.08
C ASP A 71 11.58 -4.49 8.21
N ILE A 72 10.29 -4.28 7.95
CA ILE A 72 9.36 -3.55 8.82
C ILE A 72 8.71 -4.47 9.85
N TYR A 73 8.14 -5.58 9.38
CA TYR A 73 7.36 -6.49 10.20
C TYR A 73 8.11 -7.76 10.59
N GLY A 74 9.37 -7.87 10.15
CA GLY A 74 10.19 -9.05 10.35
C GLY A 74 9.95 -10.14 9.29
N HIS A 75 10.83 -11.12 9.29
CA HIS A 75 10.78 -12.22 8.33
C HIS A 75 9.88 -13.35 8.86
N SER A 76 8.83 -13.67 8.12
CA SER A 76 7.89 -14.76 8.43
C SER A 76 7.45 -15.44 7.13
N PRO A 77 7.47 -16.78 7.03
CA PRO A 77 6.95 -17.49 5.87
C PRO A 77 5.48 -17.16 5.57
N ASP A 78 4.66 -16.99 6.61
CA ASP A 78 3.25 -16.63 6.47
C ASP A 78 3.12 -15.21 5.91
N LEU A 79 3.95 -14.28 6.39
CA LEU A 79 3.99 -12.90 5.89
C LEU A 79 4.33 -12.85 4.39
N ASN A 80 5.32 -13.61 3.94
CA ASN A 80 5.73 -13.62 2.53
C ASN A 80 4.60 -14.03 1.58
N HIS A 81 3.73 -14.95 2.00
CA HIS A 81 2.58 -15.32 1.18
C HIS A 81 1.62 -14.14 0.97
N TYR A 82 1.27 -13.42 2.05
CA TYR A 82 0.43 -12.23 1.96
C TYR A 82 1.09 -11.13 1.15
N VAL A 83 2.38 -10.90 1.38
CA VAL A 83 3.18 -9.93 0.64
C VAL A 83 3.02 -10.15 -0.86
N HIS A 84 3.20 -11.40 -1.27
CA HIS A 84 3.08 -11.75 -2.67
C HIS A 84 1.65 -11.56 -3.20
N THR A 85 0.62 -11.94 -2.44
CA THR A 85 -0.77 -11.73 -2.85
C THR A 85 -1.09 -10.26 -3.07
N ILE A 86 -0.61 -9.37 -2.20
CA ILE A 86 -0.93 -7.96 -2.35
C ILE A 86 -0.12 -7.31 -3.47
N TYR A 87 1.13 -7.72 -3.64
CA TYR A 87 1.90 -7.34 -4.82
C TYR A 87 1.15 -7.67 -6.11
N ASP A 88 0.62 -8.90 -6.20
CA ASP A 88 -0.09 -9.36 -7.39
C ASP A 88 -1.43 -8.61 -7.60
N ASN A 89 -2.03 -8.05 -6.54
CA ASN A 89 -3.21 -7.18 -6.66
C ASN A 89 -2.86 -5.74 -7.08
N LEU A 90 -1.65 -5.29 -6.74
CA LEU A 90 -1.15 -3.98 -7.13
C LEU A 90 -0.78 -3.93 -8.61
N ASP A 91 -0.09 -4.96 -9.08
CA ASP A 91 0.37 -5.15 -10.45
C ASP A 91 -0.85 -5.34 -11.39
N TYR A 92 -1.46 -4.22 -11.76
CA TYR A 92 -2.73 -4.19 -12.49
C TYR A 92 -2.57 -4.77 -13.89
N ASN A 93 -1.45 -4.48 -14.54
CA ASN A 93 -1.16 -4.93 -15.90
C ASN A 93 -0.49 -6.32 -15.96
N ASN A 94 -0.15 -6.91 -14.81
CA ASN A 94 0.55 -8.19 -14.65
C ASN A 94 1.91 -8.23 -15.37
N ASP A 95 2.63 -7.10 -15.42
CA ASP A 95 3.96 -6.99 -16.02
C ASP A 95 5.09 -7.37 -15.05
N HIS A 96 4.72 -7.86 -13.87
CA HIS A 96 5.59 -8.24 -12.75
C HIS A 96 6.31 -7.07 -12.11
N HIS A 97 5.87 -5.84 -12.36
CA HIS A 97 6.36 -4.62 -11.74
C HIS A 97 5.17 -3.80 -11.28
N VAL A 98 5.33 -3.09 -10.16
CA VAL A 98 4.37 -2.06 -9.78
C VAL A 98 4.98 -0.71 -10.14
N ASP A 99 4.38 -0.03 -11.10
CA ASP A 99 4.84 1.28 -11.57
C ASP A 99 3.74 2.36 -11.49
N GLN A 100 4.04 3.56 -11.99
CA GLN A 100 3.12 4.70 -11.94
C GLN A 100 1.74 4.41 -12.55
N LEU A 101 1.67 3.56 -13.59
CA LEU A 101 0.40 3.14 -14.18
C LEU A 101 -0.45 2.40 -13.15
N ASP A 102 0.14 1.45 -12.45
CA ASP A 102 -0.53 0.61 -11.47
C ASP A 102 -1.04 1.45 -10.29
N TYR A 103 -0.24 2.40 -9.79
CA TYR A 103 -0.70 3.33 -8.75
C TYR A 103 -1.88 4.17 -9.20
N ASN A 104 -1.81 4.73 -10.41
CA ASN A 104 -2.91 5.54 -10.91
C ASN A 104 -4.19 4.71 -11.03
N ARG A 105 -4.09 3.45 -11.47
CA ARG A 105 -5.25 2.55 -11.54
C ARG A 105 -5.81 2.17 -10.17
N ASN A 106 -4.94 1.92 -9.20
CA ASN A 106 -5.37 1.63 -7.84
C ASN A 106 -5.96 2.87 -7.14
N PHE A 107 -5.43 4.06 -7.41
CA PHE A 107 -5.99 5.34 -6.95
C PHE A 107 -7.37 5.58 -7.55
N ASP A 108 -7.52 5.46 -8.88
CA ASP A 108 -8.81 5.63 -9.57
C ASP A 108 -9.87 4.62 -9.08
N ARG A 109 -9.44 3.48 -8.52
CA ARG A 109 -10.32 2.48 -7.91
C ARG A 109 -10.75 2.86 -6.49
N ALA A 110 -9.93 3.63 -5.78
CA ALA A 110 -10.21 4.15 -4.44
C ALA A 110 -11.09 5.40 -4.51
N ASP A 111 -10.75 6.34 -5.40
CA ASP A 111 -11.45 7.61 -5.63
C ASP A 111 -12.81 7.35 -6.32
N THR A 112 -13.82 7.07 -5.50
CA THR A 112 -15.15 6.68 -5.96
C THR A 112 -16.02 7.88 -6.31
N ASN A 113 -15.69 9.05 -5.77
CA ASN A 113 -16.43 10.29 -5.98
C ASN A 113 -15.82 11.16 -7.12
N PHE A 114 -14.64 10.80 -7.62
CA PHE A 114 -13.87 11.45 -8.68
C PHE A 114 -13.46 12.89 -8.34
N ASP A 115 -13.03 13.12 -7.10
CA ASP A 115 -12.56 14.43 -6.64
C ASP A 115 -11.02 14.58 -6.65
N ASP A 116 -10.30 13.59 -7.19
CA ASP A 116 -8.83 13.50 -7.23
C ASP A 116 -8.18 13.35 -5.83
N PHE A 117 -8.97 12.99 -4.81
CA PHE A 117 -8.51 12.62 -3.48
C PHE A 117 -9.03 11.23 -3.10
N VAL A 118 -8.40 10.63 -2.10
CA VAL A 118 -8.92 9.44 -1.44
C VAL A 118 -9.11 9.78 0.01
N ASP A 119 -10.37 9.81 0.44
CA ASP A 119 -10.71 10.00 1.85
C ASP A 119 -10.65 8.68 2.65
N GLU A 120 -10.84 8.76 3.97
CA GLU A 120 -10.79 7.59 4.85
C GLU A 120 -11.88 6.55 4.50
N ASP A 121 -13.06 6.98 4.07
CA ASP A 121 -14.18 6.08 3.73
C ASP A 121 -13.90 5.32 2.43
N GLU A 122 -13.36 6.01 1.43
CA GLU A 122 -12.92 5.47 0.15
C GLU A 122 -11.77 4.48 0.32
N PHE A 123 -10.77 4.86 1.12
CA PHE A 123 -9.68 3.99 1.50
C PHE A 123 -10.19 2.72 2.18
N ASN A 124 -11.05 2.86 3.20
CA ASN A 124 -11.60 1.72 3.94
C ASN A 124 -12.39 0.77 3.04
N ARG A 125 -13.21 1.29 2.12
CA ARG A 125 -13.96 0.47 1.16
C ARG A 125 -13.04 -0.33 0.27
N LEU A 126 -12.00 0.30 -0.28
CA LEU A 126 -11.02 -0.38 -1.11
C LEU A 126 -10.25 -1.45 -0.32
N PHE A 127 -9.81 -1.11 0.89
CA PHE A 127 -9.07 -2.00 1.78
C PHE A 127 -9.86 -3.27 2.09
N MET A 128 -11.13 -3.12 2.44
CA MET A 128 -12.02 -4.26 2.72
C MET A 128 -12.30 -5.12 1.49
N ALA A 129 -12.35 -4.51 0.30
CA ALA A 129 -12.53 -5.25 -0.96
C ALA A 129 -11.28 -6.08 -1.34
N LEU A 130 -10.09 -5.65 -0.94
CA LEU A 130 -8.83 -6.38 -1.14
C LEU A 130 -8.59 -7.48 -0.10
N ALA A 131 -9.24 -7.38 1.06
CA ALA A 131 -9.07 -8.32 2.17
C ALA A 131 -10.00 -9.56 2.12
N GLN A 132 -10.88 -9.66 1.11
CA GLN A 132 -11.82 -10.78 0.89
C GLN A 132 -11.27 -11.79 -0.11
#